data_AF-A0A964DCN7-F1
#
_entry.id   AF-A0A964DCN7-F1
#
_cell.length_a   1.000
_cell.length_b   1.000
_cell.length_c   1.000
_cell.angle_alpha   90.00
_cell.angle_beta   90.00
_cell.angle_gamma   90.00
#
_symmetry.space_group_name_H-M   'P 1'
#
loop_
_entity.id
_entity.type
_entity.pdbx_description
1 polymer ?
#
loop_
_entity_poly.entity_id
_entity_poly.type
_entity_poly.pdbx_seq_one_letter_code
_entity_poly.pdbx_strand_id
1 'polypeptide(L)'
;MKPFPFLPVSDKKLTKTERKEERARIDQYYQKKLAELQKYIYESFGEFYAGKMNVFELDRIIHIYHKQSQELFSFITAYNSNDSLRFILAIIDAEERGEWSWQPKTRQEKKNK
;
A
#
# COMPACT_ATOMS: atom_id res chain seq x y z
N MET A 1 11.64 7.38 -4.04
CA MET A 1 11.42 6.03 -3.46
C MET A 1 12.68 5.71 -2.67
N LYS A 2 12.61 5.39 -1.38
CA LYS A 2 13.81 4.92 -0.67
C LYS A 2 14.31 3.64 -1.35
N PRO A 3 15.63 3.46 -1.55
CA PRO A 3 16.16 2.24 -2.12
C PRO A 3 15.69 1.05 -1.28
N PHE A 4 15.38 -0.04 -1.96
CA PHE A 4 14.92 -1.25 -1.31
C PHE A 4 16.01 -1.78 -0.38
N PRO A 5 15.69 -2.11 0.89
CA PRO A 5 16.67 -2.77 1.74
C PRO A 5 17.04 -4.14 1.13
N PHE A 6 18.32 -4.48 1.16
CA PHE A 6 18.75 -5.85 0.88
C PHE A 6 18.31 -6.71 2.05
N LEU A 7 17.27 -7.52 1.85
CA LEU A 7 16.68 -8.34 2.90
C LEU A 7 17.10 -9.80 2.70
N PRO A 8 17.65 -10.47 3.73
CA PRO A 8 17.99 -11.89 3.62
C PRO A 8 16.70 -12.70 3.46
N VAL A 9 16.64 -13.48 2.39
CA VAL A 9 15.52 -14.39 2.10
C VAL A 9 15.97 -15.82 2.41
N SER A 10 15.17 -16.57 3.17
CA SER A 10 15.47 -17.98 3.48
C SER A 10 15.24 -18.88 2.26
N ASP A 11 16.20 -19.76 1.96
CA ASP A 11 16.10 -20.78 0.89
C ASP A 11 15.19 -21.98 1.24
N LYS A 12 14.58 -22.00 2.43
CA LYS A 12 13.71 -23.12 2.85
C LYS A 12 12.40 -23.13 2.05
N LYS A 13 12.14 -24.26 1.38
CA LYS A 13 10.86 -24.51 0.72
C LYS A 13 9.70 -24.53 1.71
N LEU A 14 8.67 -23.76 1.39
CA LEU A 14 7.42 -23.70 2.14
C LEU A 14 6.52 -24.89 1.85
N THR A 15 5.86 -25.38 2.90
CA THR A 15 4.72 -26.29 2.81
C THR A 15 3.49 -25.58 2.24
N LYS A 16 2.47 -26.35 1.86
CA LYS A 16 1.21 -25.80 1.36
C LYS A 16 0.49 -24.95 2.42
N THR A 17 0.55 -25.35 3.69
CA THR A 17 -0.08 -24.65 4.81
C THR A 17 0.62 -23.32 5.07
N GLU A 18 1.95 -23.32 5.20
CA GLU A 18 2.73 -22.09 5.42
C GLU A 18 2.50 -21.07 4.28
N ARG A 19 2.45 -21.53 3.00
CA ARG A 19 2.13 -20.62 1.87
C ARG A 19 0.75 -19.98 1.99
N LYS A 20 -0.24 -20.69 2.54
CA LYS A 20 -1.59 -20.16 2.71
C LYS A 20 -1.62 -19.09 3.80
N GLU A 21 -0.97 -19.35 4.92
CA GLU A 21 -0.85 -18.41 6.04
C GLU A 21 -0.11 -17.14 5.62
N GLU A 22 0.96 -17.28 4.85
CA GLU A 22 1.74 -16.16 4.33
C GLU A 22 0.97 -15.29 3.34
N ARG A 23 0.19 -15.92 2.45
CA ARG A 23 -0.72 -15.18 1.56
C ARG A 23 -1.77 -14.42 2.35
N ALA A 24 -2.35 -15.03 3.39
CA ALA A 24 -3.29 -14.34 4.27
C ALA A 24 -2.65 -13.13 4.97
N ARG A 25 -1.37 -13.22 5.36
CA ARG A 25 -0.62 -12.09 5.92
C ARG A 25 -0.43 -10.96 4.90
N ILE A 26 -0.13 -11.29 3.65
CA ILE A 26 -0.03 -10.30 2.56
C ILE A 26 -1.39 -9.63 2.31
N ASP A 27 -2.48 -10.40 2.33
CA ASP A 27 -3.83 -9.85 2.18
C ASP A 27 -4.18 -8.88 3.30
N GLN A 28 -3.84 -9.21 4.56
CA GLN A 28 -4.02 -8.31 5.70
C GLN A 28 -3.22 -7.02 5.56
N TYR A 29 -1.95 -7.12 5.13
CA TYR A 29 -1.11 -5.96 4.85
C TYR A 29 -1.73 -5.10 3.73
N TYR A 30 -2.20 -5.72 2.65
CA TYR A 30 -2.83 -5.01 1.54
C TYR A 30 -4.10 -4.27 1.97
N GLN A 31 -4.97 -4.92 2.76
CA GLN A 31 -6.16 -4.29 3.34
C GLN A 31 -5.81 -3.09 4.22
N LYS A 32 -4.81 -3.22 5.10
CA LYS A 32 -4.34 -2.12 5.95
C LYS A 32 -3.87 -0.93 5.11
N LYS A 33 -3.06 -1.18 4.08
CA LYS A 33 -2.56 -0.13 3.19
C LYS A 33 -3.65 0.55 2.37
N LEU A 34 -4.65 -0.21 1.91
CA LEU A 34 -5.83 0.38 1.27
C LEU A 34 -6.61 1.29 2.24
N ALA A 35 -6.81 0.87 3.49
CA ALA A 35 -7.46 1.69 4.50
C ALA A 35 -6.69 2.99 4.79
N GLU A 36 -5.34 2.92 4.84
CA GLU A 36 -4.48 4.10 4.98
C GLU A 36 -4.68 5.09 3.81
N LEU A 37 -4.75 4.59 2.57
CA LEU A 37 -5.03 5.42 1.39
C LEU A 37 -6.45 6.01 1.41
N GLN A 38 -7.44 5.23 1.84
CA GLN A 38 -8.85 5.64 1.91
C GLN A 38 -9.11 6.72 2.96
N LYS A 39 -8.30 6.77 4.03
CA LYS A 39 -8.45 7.79 5.09
C LYS A 39 -8.50 9.21 4.53
N TYR A 40 -7.61 9.53 3.58
CA TYR A 40 -7.57 10.85 2.96
C TYR A 40 -8.83 11.17 2.14
N ILE A 41 -9.41 10.17 1.47
CA ILE A 41 -10.67 10.34 0.74
C ILE A 41 -11.82 10.60 1.71
N TYR A 42 -11.90 9.85 2.82
CA TYR A 42 -12.97 10.04 3.80
C TYR A 42 -12.94 11.45 4.40
N GLU A 43 -11.76 11.95 4.73
CA GLU A 43 -11.56 13.34 5.17
C GLU A 43 -12.01 14.35 4.09
N SER A 44 -11.66 14.08 2.82
CA SER A 44 -12.00 14.95 1.69
C SER A 44 -13.51 15.00 1.41
N PHE A 45 -14.21 13.85 1.51
CA PHE A 45 -15.67 13.83 1.46
C PHE A 45 -16.29 14.64 2.60
N GLY A 46 -15.73 14.57 3.81
CA GLY A 46 -16.17 15.40 4.93
C GLY A 46 -16.06 16.89 4.64
N GLU A 47 -14.96 17.33 4.04
CA GLU A 47 -14.79 18.74 3.62
C GLU A 47 -15.72 19.15 2.48
N PHE A 48 -15.95 18.26 1.51
CA PHE A 48 -16.90 18.47 0.42
C PHE A 48 -18.32 18.67 0.95
N TYR A 49 -18.80 17.80 1.83
CA TYR A 49 -20.12 17.94 2.45
C TYR A 49 -20.23 19.17 3.36
N ALA A 50 -19.12 19.63 3.92
CA ALA A 50 -19.06 20.88 4.67
C ALA A 50 -18.98 22.14 3.76
N GLY A 51 -19.02 21.99 2.43
CA GLY A 51 -18.92 23.09 1.47
C GLY A 51 -17.53 23.74 1.39
N LYS A 52 -16.50 23.10 1.96
CA LYS A 52 -15.11 23.60 2.00
C LYS A 52 -14.26 23.15 0.81
N MET A 53 -14.83 22.31 -0.05
CA MET A 53 -14.20 21.73 -1.22
C MET A 53 -15.22 21.69 -2.34
N ASN A 54 -14.82 22.07 -3.56
CA ASN A 54 -15.68 21.98 -4.73
C ASN A 54 -15.60 20.59 -5.39
N VAL A 55 -16.51 20.33 -6.33
CA VAL A 55 -16.62 19.02 -6.99
C VAL A 55 -15.37 18.64 -7.79
N PHE A 56 -14.66 19.59 -8.41
CA PHE A 56 -13.46 19.32 -9.18
C PHE A 56 -12.27 18.97 -8.27
N GLU A 57 -12.18 19.58 -7.11
CA GLU A 57 -11.17 19.24 -6.09
C GLU A 57 -11.38 17.82 -5.57
N LEU A 58 -12.63 17.45 -5.26
CA LEU A 58 -12.96 16.10 -4.80
C LEU A 58 -12.70 15.05 -5.89
N ASP A 59 -13.12 15.30 -7.13
CA ASP A 59 -12.89 14.41 -8.27
C ASP A 59 -11.39 14.16 -8.48
N ARG A 60 -10.57 15.20 -8.40
CA ARG A 60 -9.11 15.09 -8.48
C ARG A 60 -8.53 14.22 -7.37
N ILE A 61 -9.04 14.34 -6.14
CA ILE A 61 -8.61 13.51 -5.01
C ILE A 61 -8.98 12.03 -5.23
N ILE A 62 -10.18 11.76 -5.73
CA ILE A 62 -10.61 10.41 -6.10
C ILE A 62 -9.70 9.84 -7.19
N HIS A 63 -9.34 10.65 -8.19
CA HIS A 63 -8.42 10.25 -9.25
C HIS A 63 -7.03 9.90 -8.69
N ILE A 64 -6.49 10.72 -7.78
CA ILE A 64 -5.21 10.45 -7.10
C ILE A 64 -5.28 9.13 -6.34
N TYR A 65 -6.32 8.92 -5.52
CA TYR A 65 -6.48 7.65 -4.80
C TYR A 65 -6.53 6.47 -5.76
N HIS A 66 -7.29 6.57 -6.85
CA HIS A 66 -7.38 5.50 -7.84
C HIS A 66 -5.98 5.13 -8.36
N LYS A 67 -5.14 6.10 -8.71
CA LYS A 67 -3.75 5.86 -9.11
C LYS A 67 -2.92 5.23 -7.99
N GLN A 68 -3.02 5.72 -6.77
CA GLN A 68 -2.29 5.15 -5.62
C GLN A 68 -2.71 3.70 -5.34
N SER A 69 -4.00 3.37 -5.48
CA SER A 69 -4.52 2.02 -5.32
C SER A 69 -4.00 1.07 -6.41
N GLN A 70 -3.86 1.56 -7.66
CA GLN A 70 -3.25 0.80 -8.75
C GLN A 70 -1.77 0.53 -8.49
N GLU A 71 -1.03 1.54 -8.02
CA GLU A 71 0.38 1.37 -7.65
C GLU A 71 0.56 0.34 -6.53
N LEU A 72 -0.32 0.36 -5.52
CA LEU A 72 -0.32 -0.61 -4.43
C LEU A 72 -0.62 -2.02 -4.96
N PHE A 73 -1.63 -2.17 -5.82
CA PHE A 73 -1.94 -3.44 -6.47
C PHE A 73 -0.74 -3.98 -7.26
N SER A 74 -0.08 -3.14 -8.07
CA SER A 74 1.12 -3.53 -8.81
C SER A 74 2.26 -3.94 -7.88
N PHE A 75 2.45 -3.23 -6.77
CA PHE A 75 3.45 -3.58 -5.77
C PHE A 75 3.19 -4.95 -5.13
N ILE A 76 1.96 -5.23 -4.71
CA ILE A 76 1.59 -6.54 -4.12
C ILE A 76 1.73 -7.66 -5.14
N THR A 77 1.26 -7.44 -6.37
CA THR A 77 1.20 -8.50 -7.39
C THR A 77 2.53 -8.79 -8.08
N ALA A 78 3.48 -7.85 -8.06
CA ALA A 78 4.84 -8.07 -8.54
C ALA A 78 5.54 -9.27 -7.87
N TYR A 79 5.07 -9.66 -6.67
CA TYR A 79 5.64 -10.74 -5.87
C TYR A 79 4.66 -11.90 -5.61
N ASN A 80 3.71 -12.13 -6.54
CA ASN A 80 2.65 -13.14 -6.35
C ASN A 80 3.10 -14.59 -6.66
N SER A 81 4.33 -14.79 -7.13
CA SER A 81 4.88 -16.14 -7.36
C SER A 81 5.32 -16.76 -6.03
N ASN A 82 5.33 -18.09 -5.95
CA ASN A 82 5.82 -18.77 -4.74
C ASN A 82 7.29 -18.47 -4.45
N ASP A 83 8.08 -18.18 -5.48
CA ASP A 83 9.51 -17.88 -5.36
C ASP A 83 9.76 -16.44 -4.86
N SER A 84 8.79 -15.54 -5.04
CA SER A 84 8.86 -14.13 -4.62
C SER A 84 8.05 -13.83 -3.34
N LEU A 85 7.26 -14.80 -2.86
CA LEU A 85 6.44 -14.69 -1.65
C LEU A 85 7.26 -14.25 -0.42
N ARG A 86 8.48 -14.77 -0.28
CA ARG A 86 9.36 -14.41 0.83
C ARG A 86 9.85 -12.98 0.77
N PHE A 87 10.06 -12.46 -0.44
CA PHE A 87 10.55 -11.11 -0.63
C PHE A 87 9.52 -10.10 -0.13
N ILE A 88 8.24 -10.26 -0.50
CA ILE A 88 7.20 -9.35 -0.04
C ILE A 88 6.96 -9.45 1.47
N LEU A 89 7.05 -10.64 2.07
CA LEU A 89 6.98 -10.80 3.53
C LEU A 89 8.12 -10.08 4.24
N ALA A 90 9.34 -10.17 3.72
CA ALA A 90 10.48 -9.48 4.29
C ALA A 90 10.29 -7.95 4.24
N ILE A 91 9.67 -7.42 3.18
CA ILE A 91 9.31 -5.99 3.11
C ILE A 91 8.29 -5.63 4.18
N ILE A 92 7.24 -6.43 4.33
CA ILE A 92 6.21 -6.24 5.35
C ILE A 92 6.87 -6.23 6.73
N ASP A 93 7.78 -7.17 7.01
CA ASP A 93 8.53 -7.21 8.26
C ASP A 93 9.38 -5.94 8.45
N ALA A 94 10.07 -5.46 7.41
CA ALA A 94 10.86 -4.23 7.47
C ALA A 94 9.99 -2.99 7.74
N GLU A 95 8.77 -2.96 7.19
CA GLU A 95 7.83 -1.89 7.48
C GLU A 95 7.26 -1.95 8.90
N GLU A 96 6.95 -3.14 9.39
CA GLU A 96 6.51 -3.35 10.79
C GLU A 96 7.61 -2.97 11.79
N ARG A 97 8.89 -3.15 11.43
CA ARG A 97 10.03 -2.66 12.21
C ARG A 97 10.32 -1.17 12.04
N GLY A 98 9.61 -0.47 11.14
CA GLY A 98 9.82 0.95 10.85
C GLY A 98 11.10 1.26 10.07
N GLU A 99 11.77 0.26 9.51
CA GLU A 99 12.99 0.41 8.71
C GLU A 99 12.69 0.94 7.31
N TRP A 100 11.49 0.64 6.81
CA TRP A 100 11.02 1.04 5.50
C TRP A 100 9.53 1.36 5.55
N SER A 101 9.00 2.07 4.57
CA SER A 101 7.56 2.23 4.43
C SER A 101 7.17 2.35 2.97
N TRP A 102 6.14 1.61 2.56
CA TRP A 102 5.57 1.77 1.24
C TRP A 102 4.92 3.14 1.12
N GLN A 103 5.25 3.85 0.06
CA GLN A 103 4.70 5.18 -0.24
C GLN A 103 4.33 5.22 -1.72
N PRO A 104 3.14 5.73 -2.08
CA PRO A 104 2.77 5.91 -3.47
C PRO A 104 3.71 6.91 -4.15
N LYS A 105 3.99 6.68 -5.42
CA LYS A 105 4.70 7.59 -6.31
C LYS A 105 3.82 8.79 -6.66
N THR A 106 2.53 8.55 -6.93
CA THR A 106 1.55 9.63 -7.12
C THR A 106 1.39 10.39 -5.80
N ARG A 107 1.94 11.61 -5.73
CA ARG A 107 1.89 12.44 -4.52
C ARG A 107 0.53 13.11 -4.40
N GLN A 108 0.06 13.20 -3.16
CA GLN A 108 -0.97 14.16 -2.80
C GLN A 108 -0.37 15.56 -2.92
N GLU A 109 -1.03 16.47 -3.64
CA GLU A 109 -0.67 17.88 -3.57
C GLU A 109 -0.97 18.36 -2.15
N LYS A 110 0.04 18.89 -1.47
CA LYS A 110 -0.18 19.54 -0.17
C LYS A 110 -1.09 20.73 -0.43
N LYS A 111 -2.21 20.85 0.30
CA LYS A 111 -2.96 22.10 0.35
C LYS A 111 -1.97 23.20 0.74
N ASN A 112 -1.70 24.13 -0.19
CA ASN A 112 -1.11 25.40 0.18
C ASN A 112 -2.11 26.06 1.13
N LYS A 113 -1.68 26.26 2.37
CA LYS A 113 -2.42 27.00 3.38
C LYS A 113 -2.44 28.48 3.03
#